data_AF-A0A958PJ16-F1
#
_entry.id   AF-A0A958PJ16-F1
#
_cell.length_a   1.000
_cell.length_b   1.000
_cell.length_c   1.000
_cell.angle_alpha   90.00
_cell.angle_beta   90.00
_cell.angle_gamma   90.00
#
_symmetry.space_group_name_H-M   'P 1'
#
loop_
_entity.id
_entity.type
_entity.pdbx_description
1 polymer ?
#
loop_
_entity_poly.entity_id
_entity_poly.type
_entity_poly.pdbx_seq_one_letter_code
_entity_poly.pdbx_strand_id
1 'polypeptide(L)'
;MIARRVSALLVVLSFIHPVLSQAKVYRDIKVGDYGRNGAQFDISDCGGKTFLTFMKEKIYPAIETQFKNTTVGNHIDGVKRGQGVELRLSSDVTTYHVKFEPYWEDKAERSGRSFSAVGKNQREPDYVADASYKHYLSSLQEVYERNPEELPNFYRAILGVIATCDASGFSKLRTKTKEVAADFVAVYVAEQYRHLLGGKGKQLGRSHNWDDALLQVTLLASFHAGQAEDGQGMYYEGRYTSDVYNQLLYDSQKNKYCLYKQFNHPKRAQSDRRGFQFIDYWQFNKKCDRSGVNVTRSDFQKMGKAITDWMSRSQRDVTGSLGRDVRSSSNLYQGIGRFFISNSAPETFGERGDLLVDKIVGFLASVNDNAADISESLE
;
A
#
# COMPACT_ATOMS: atom_id res chain seq x y z
N MET A 1 34.29 -42.51 45.01
CA MET A 1 34.44 -41.63 43.83
C MET A 1 33.51 -42.13 42.73
N ILE A 2 32.33 -41.51 42.58
CA ILE A 2 31.39 -41.80 41.49
C ILE A 2 31.03 -40.46 40.85
N ALA A 3 31.53 -40.22 39.65
CA ALA A 3 31.26 -39.01 38.89
C ALA A 3 29.97 -39.20 38.07
N ARG A 4 28.93 -38.41 38.36
CA ARG A 4 27.72 -38.28 37.54
C ARG A 4 28.00 -37.34 36.37
N ARG A 5 27.88 -37.84 35.14
CA ARG A 5 27.81 -37.02 33.93
C ARG A 5 26.36 -36.58 33.70
N VAL A 6 26.14 -35.28 33.62
CA VAL A 6 24.88 -34.66 33.16
C VAL A 6 25.03 -34.43 31.66
N SER A 7 24.21 -35.08 30.84
CA SER A 7 24.08 -34.79 29.41
C SER A 7 23.01 -33.73 29.22
N ALA A 8 23.42 -32.53 28.82
CA ALA A 8 22.52 -31.49 28.35
C ALA A 8 22.12 -31.80 26.90
N LEU A 9 20.83 -32.04 26.67
CA LEU A 9 20.24 -32.22 25.35
C LEU A 9 19.97 -30.83 24.75
N LEU A 10 20.78 -30.41 23.78
CA LEU A 10 20.54 -29.19 23.01
C LEU A 10 19.41 -29.45 22.00
N VAL A 11 18.21 -28.91 22.28
CA VAL A 11 17.11 -28.88 21.31
C VAL A 11 17.36 -27.70 20.36
N VAL A 12 17.85 -28.00 19.16
CA VAL A 12 17.95 -27.03 18.07
C VAL A 12 16.58 -26.89 17.42
N LEU A 13 15.77 -25.95 17.92
CA LEU A 13 14.53 -25.50 17.28
C LEU A 13 14.88 -24.80 15.97
N SER A 14 14.81 -25.57 14.89
CA SER A 14 14.97 -25.07 13.53
C SER A 14 13.64 -24.45 13.10
N PHE A 15 13.45 -23.15 13.32
CA PHE A 15 12.34 -22.41 12.74
C PHE A 15 12.55 -22.28 11.23
N ILE A 16 12.09 -23.29 10.48
CA ILE A 16 11.96 -23.22 9.02
C ILE A 16 10.85 -22.22 8.74
N HIS A 17 11.22 -20.94 8.62
CA HIS A 17 10.32 -19.92 8.12
C HIS A 17 10.04 -20.25 6.64
N PRO A 18 8.80 -20.49 6.23
CA PRO A 18 8.48 -20.65 4.83
C PRO A 18 8.89 -19.37 4.11
N VAL A 19 9.83 -19.48 3.16
CA VAL A 19 10.28 -18.38 2.31
C VAL A 19 9.11 -18.00 1.40
N LEU A 20 8.24 -17.15 1.92
CA LEU A 20 7.12 -16.53 1.23
C LEU A 20 7.71 -15.57 0.19
N SER A 21 7.87 -16.01 -1.07
CA SER A 21 8.29 -15.22 -2.25
C SER A 21 8.11 -13.70 -2.04
N GLN A 22 9.15 -13.02 -1.58
CA GLN A 22 9.16 -11.56 -1.42
C GLN A 22 9.06 -10.92 -2.83
N ALA A 23 8.65 -9.65 -2.91
CA ALA A 23 8.75 -8.99 -4.21
C ALA A 23 10.20 -9.00 -4.69
N LYS A 24 10.36 -9.06 -6.00
CA LYS A 24 11.70 -9.06 -6.58
C LYS A 24 12.23 -7.63 -6.50
N VAL A 25 13.13 -7.41 -5.55
CA VAL A 25 13.99 -6.23 -5.51
C VAL A 25 15.19 -6.52 -6.39
N TYR A 26 15.43 -5.63 -7.34
CA TYR A 26 16.54 -5.70 -8.26
C TYR A 26 17.56 -4.63 -7.86
N ARG A 27 18.83 -5.03 -7.86
CA ARG A 27 19.97 -4.13 -7.68
C ARG A 27 20.69 -3.97 -9.01
N ASP A 28 21.33 -2.82 -9.18
CA ASP A 28 22.22 -2.53 -10.30
C ASP A 28 21.54 -2.69 -11.68
N ILE A 29 20.24 -2.38 -11.75
CA ILE A 29 19.54 -2.37 -13.03
C ILE A 29 19.75 -1.03 -13.72
N LYS A 30 20.27 -1.10 -14.94
CA LYS A 30 20.24 0.02 -15.86
C LYS A 30 18.86 0.17 -16.47
N VAL A 31 18.18 1.27 -16.14
CA VAL A 31 16.87 1.63 -16.68
C VAL A 31 17.05 2.26 -18.07
N GLY A 32 16.11 1.99 -18.97
CA GLY A 32 16.14 2.53 -20.32
C GLY A 32 15.67 3.98 -20.41
N ASP A 33 15.79 4.55 -21.60
CA ASP A 33 15.41 5.94 -21.87
C ASP A 33 13.92 6.05 -22.25
N TYR A 34 13.08 6.38 -21.27
CA TYR A 34 11.63 6.54 -21.47
C TYR A 34 11.27 7.77 -22.31
N GLY A 35 12.13 8.79 -22.39
CA GLY A 35 11.90 9.94 -23.29
C GLY A 35 12.02 9.54 -24.77
N ARG A 36 12.77 8.48 -25.08
CA ARG A 36 12.92 7.96 -26.44
C ARG A 36 11.94 6.82 -26.75
N ASN A 37 11.78 5.89 -25.82
CA ASN A 37 11.10 4.60 -26.07
C ASN A 37 9.75 4.45 -25.35
N GLY A 38 9.34 5.47 -24.59
CA GLY A 38 8.16 5.45 -23.75
C GLY A 38 7.51 6.83 -23.66
N ALA A 39 6.84 7.08 -22.53
CA ALA A 39 6.46 8.42 -22.13
C ALA A 39 7.12 8.74 -20.79
N GLN A 40 7.52 9.99 -20.61
CA GLN A 40 8.13 10.47 -19.39
C GLN A 40 7.35 11.70 -18.91
N PHE A 41 7.07 11.74 -17.62
CA PHE A 41 6.49 12.89 -16.94
C PHE A 41 7.28 13.19 -15.66
N ASP A 42 7.41 14.48 -15.36
CA ASP A 42 7.82 14.95 -14.04
C ASP A 42 6.55 15.27 -13.23
N ILE A 43 6.56 15.02 -11.92
CA ILE A 43 5.39 15.28 -11.07
C ILE A 43 4.98 16.76 -11.10
N SER A 44 5.93 17.66 -11.35
CA SER A 44 5.69 19.09 -11.58
C SER A 44 4.81 19.39 -12.80
N ASP A 45 4.74 18.49 -13.78
CA ASP A 45 3.88 18.62 -14.98
C ASP A 45 2.38 18.61 -14.63
N CYS A 46 2.04 18.23 -13.39
CA CYS A 46 0.69 18.27 -12.87
C CYS A 46 0.14 19.71 -12.72
N GLY A 47 1.01 20.72 -12.58
CA GLY A 47 0.61 22.13 -12.63
C GLY A 47 -0.38 22.56 -11.53
N GLY A 48 -0.19 22.06 -10.30
CA GLY A 48 -1.05 22.40 -9.14
C GLY A 48 -2.43 21.71 -9.14
N LYS A 49 -2.67 20.78 -10.06
CA LYS A 49 -3.85 19.91 -10.05
C LYS A 49 -3.69 18.79 -9.01
N THR A 50 -4.76 18.06 -8.76
CA THR A 50 -4.71 16.83 -7.96
C THR A 50 -4.08 15.70 -8.78
N PHE A 51 -3.53 14.70 -8.10
CA PHE A 51 -2.94 13.55 -8.77
C PHE A 51 -3.96 12.78 -9.61
N LEU A 52 -5.22 12.71 -9.17
CA LEU A 52 -6.28 12.07 -9.94
C LEU A 52 -6.52 12.78 -11.27
N THR A 53 -6.50 14.11 -11.29
CA THR A 53 -6.64 14.89 -12.53
C THR A 53 -5.45 14.67 -13.45
N PHE A 54 -4.23 14.68 -12.91
CA PHE A 54 -3.02 14.39 -13.67
C PHE A 54 -3.02 12.97 -14.25
N MET A 55 -3.48 11.99 -13.46
CA MET A 55 -3.70 10.62 -13.91
C MET A 55 -4.67 10.57 -15.07
N LYS A 56 -5.83 11.25 -14.99
CA LYS A 56 -6.85 11.28 -16.04
C LYS A 56 -6.36 11.92 -17.34
N GLU A 57 -5.64 13.03 -17.24
CA GLU A 57 -5.29 13.87 -18.38
C GLU A 57 -3.98 13.45 -19.07
N LYS A 58 -3.02 12.90 -18.32
CA LYS A 58 -1.65 12.68 -18.81
C LYS A 58 -1.22 11.22 -18.71
N ILE A 59 -1.21 10.67 -17.50
CA ILE A 59 -0.60 9.35 -17.26
C ILE A 59 -1.47 8.22 -17.85
N TYR A 60 -2.77 8.19 -17.58
CA TYR A 60 -3.66 7.13 -18.09
C TYR A 60 -3.66 7.06 -19.63
N PRO A 61 -3.84 8.17 -20.39
CA PRO A 61 -3.75 8.13 -21.85
C PRO A 61 -2.38 7.68 -22.37
N ALA A 62 -1.30 8.07 -21.68
CA ALA A 62 0.05 7.65 -22.05
C ALA A 62 0.25 6.15 -21.83
N ILE A 63 -0.23 5.60 -20.72
CA ILE A 63 -0.20 4.16 -20.46
C ILE A 63 -0.93 3.39 -21.58
N GLU A 64 -2.12 3.82 -21.98
CA GLU A 64 -2.88 3.18 -23.06
C GLU A 64 -2.17 3.26 -24.42
N THR A 65 -1.47 4.36 -24.68
CA THR A 65 -0.69 4.54 -25.92
C THR A 65 0.53 3.62 -25.95
N GLN A 66 1.24 3.51 -24.83
CA GLN A 66 2.50 2.75 -24.74
C GLN A 66 2.30 1.23 -24.80
N PHE A 67 1.10 0.74 -24.48
CA PHE A 67 0.74 -0.67 -24.68
C PHE A 67 1.07 -1.15 -26.11
N LYS A 68 0.66 -0.37 -27.12
CA LYS A 68 0.84 -0.72 -28.54
C LYS A 68 2.30 -0.75 -28.98
N ASN A 69 3.15 -0.02 -28.28
CA ASN A 69 4.57 0.12 -28.60
C ASN A 69 5.45 -0.88 -27.85
N THR A 70 4.87 -1.67 -26.94
CA THR A 70 5.64 -2.60 -26.12
C THR A 70 5.95 -3.87 -26.91
N THR A 71 7.23 -4.14 -27.15
CA THR A 71 7.70 -5.26 -27.98
C THR A 71 8.35 -6.39 -27.17
N VAL A 72 8.57 -6.18 -25.87
CA VAL A 72 9.21 -7.17 -25.00
C VAL A 72 8.21 -8.15 -24.38
N GLY A 73 8.67 -9.36 -24.07
CA GLY A 73 7.86 -10.44 -23.47
C GLY A 73 7.73 -10.38 -21.94
N ASN A 74 8.77 -9.94 -21.20
CA ASN A 74 8.72 -9.80 -19.73
C ASN A 74 8.67 -8.31 -19.27
N HIS A 75 8.28 -8.02 -18.03
CA HIS A 75 8.10 -6.65 -17.52
C HIS A 75 9.44 -5.94 -17.24
N ILE A 76 10.42 -6.66 -16.69
CA ILE A 76 11.71 -6.05 -16.31
C ILE A 76 12.52 -5.59 -17.52
N ASP A 77 12.42 -6.28 -18.66
CA ASP A 77 13.01 -5.83 -19.91
C ASP A 77 12.31 -4.58 -20.45
N GLY A 78 11.03 -4.39 -20.12
CA GLY A 78 10.31 -3.15 -20.39
C GLY A 78 10.96 -1.97 -19.67
N VAL A 79 11.24 -2.14 -18.38
CA VAL A 79 11.99 -1.16 -17.57
C VAL A 79 13.38 -0.89 -18.14
N LYS A 80 14.15 -1.94 -18.46
CA LYS A 80 15.51 -1.82 -19.02
C LYS A 80 15.56 -1.17 -20.39
N ARG A 81 14.50 -1.28 -21.20
CA ARG A 81 14.41 -0.67 -22.54
C ARG A 81 13.74 0.69 -22.54
N GLY A 82 13.14 1.11 -21.43
CA GLY A 82 12.42 2.37 -21.35
C GLY A 82 11.05 2.32 -22.02
N GLN A 83 10.39 1.16 -22.03
CA GLN A 83 9.07 0.97 -22.64
C GLN A 83 7.98 1.05 -21.56
N GLY A 84 7.03 1.97 -21.74
CA GLY A 84 5.96 2.25 -20.78
C GLY A 84 5.93 3.71 -20.38
N VAL A 85 5.53 3.99 -19.14
CA VAL A 85 5.49 5.35 -18.58
C VAL A 85 6.46 5.47 -17.42
N GLU A 86 7.32 6.48 -17.45
CA GLU A 86 8.13 6.96 -16.34
C GLU A 86 7.44 8.16 -15.69
N LEU A 87 7.28 8.12 -14.36
CA LEU A 87 6.87 9.26 -13.55
C LEU A 87 7.97 9.58 -12.54
N ARG A 88 8.63 10.72 -12.72
CA ARG A 88 9.68 11.24 -11.84
C ARG A 88 9.05 12.05 -10.73
N LEU A 89 9.32 11.63 -9.49
CA LEU A 89 8.81 12.31 -8.29
C LEU A 89 9.85 13.33 -7.79
N SER A 90 11.12 12.94 -7.81
CA SER A 90 12.26 13.80 -7.49
C SER A 90 13.45 13.44 -8.36
N SER A 91 14.59 14.11 -8.14
CA SER A 91 15.86 13.76 -8.79
C SER A 91 16.33 12.33 -8.49
N ASP A 92 15.90 11.76 -7.37
CA ASP A 92 16.35 10.45 -6.86
C ASP A 92 15.21 9.43 -6.65
N VAL A 93 13.98 9.78 -7.00
CA VAL A 93 12.80 8.90 -6.86
C VAL A 93 11.98 8.91 -8.13
N THR A 94 11.68 7.72 -8.64
CA THR A 94 10.96 7.53 -9.90
C THR A 94 10.07 6.30 -9.81
N THR A 95 9.02 6.27 -10.61
CA THR A 95 8.16 5.10 -10.78
C THR A 95 8.04 4.75 -12.27
N TYR A 96 7.95 3.45 -12.58
CA TYR A 96 7.85 2.94 -13.94
C TYR A 96 6.62 2.05 -14.08
N HIS A 97 5.84 2.27 -15.13
CA HIS A 97 4.58 1.57 -15.37
C HIS A 97 4.62 0.92 -16.75
N VAL A 98 4.63 -0.41 -16.78
CA VAL A 98 4.91 -1.16 -18.00
C VAL A 98 3.85 -2.22 -18.25
N LYS A 99 3.46 -2.39 -19.52
CA LYS A 99 2.57 -3.46 -20.01
C LYS A 99 1.15 -3.48 -19.43
N PHE A 100 0.61 -2.32 -19.15
CA PHE A 100 -0.82 -2.22 -18.86
C PHE A 100 -1.59 -2.35 -20.17
N GLU A 101 -2.48 -3.32 -20.22
CA GLU A 101 -3.41 -3.56 -21.32
C GLU A 101 -4.55 -2.53 -21.27
N PRO A 102 -5.00 -2.01 -22.42
CA PRO A 102 -6.02 -0.97 -22.51
C PRO A 102 -7.42 -1.50 -22.17
N TYR A 103 -8.38 -0.59 -21.93
CA TYR A 103 -9.70 -0.93 -21.38
C TYR A 103 -10.56 -1.90 -22.21
N TRP A 104 -10.23 -2.13 -23.47
CA TRP A 104 -10.96 -3.04 -24.36
C TRP A 104 -10.42 -4.48 -24.35
N GLU A 105 -9.29 -4.76 -23.69
CA GLU A 105 -8.72 -6.11 -23.58
C GLU A 105 -9.35 -6.93 -22.44
N ASP A 106 -9.34 -8.26 -22.57
CA ASP A 106 -9.79 -9.15 -21.49
C ASP A 106 -8.85 -9.06 -20.29
N LYS A 107 -9.41 -8.85 -19.09
CA LYS A 107 -8.67 -8.74 -17.82
C LYS A 107 -7.63 -7.60 -17.82
N ALA A 108 -7.86 -6.53 -18.59
CA ALA A 108 -7.04 -5.34 -18.59
C ALA A 108 -6.76 -4.80 -17.17
N GLU A 109 -7.73 -4.94 -16.25
CA GLU A 109 -7.58 -4.52 -14.85
C GLU A 109 -6.54 -5.35 -14.06
N ARG A 110 -6.08 -6.49 -14.58
CA ARG A 110 -5.09 -7.37 -13.95
C ARG A 110 -3.73 -7.34 -14.65
N SER A 111 -3.64 -6.56 -15.73
CA SER A 111 -2.42 -6.37 -16.50
C SER A 111 -1.44 -5.43 -15.80
N GLY A 112 -0.28 -5.26 -16.43
CA GLY A 112 0.72 -4.30 -16.01
C GLY A 112 1.51 -4.67 -14.76
N ARG A 113 2.65 -4.00 -14.63
CA ARG A 113 3.46 -3.95 -13.41
C ARG A 113 3.94 -2.53 -13.20
N SER A 114 3.93 -2.13 -11.93
CA SER A 114 4.52 -0.87 -11.49
C SER A 114 5.79 -1.17 -10.73
N PHE A 115 6.83 -0.40 -11.02
CA PHE A 115 8.09 -0.46 -10.32
C PHE A 115 8.34 0.88 -9.65
N SER A 116 8.90 0.83 -8.46
CA SER A 116 9.51 2.00 -7.84
C SER A 116 11.01 1.96 -8.09
N ALA A 117 11.65 3.12 -8.10
CA ALA A 117 13.09 3.23 -8.10
C ALA A 117 13.57 4.38 -7.23
N VAL A 118 14.63 4.11 -6.45
CA VAL A 118 15.28 5.08 -5.58
C VAL A 118 16.79 4.98 -5.78
N GLY A 119 17.46 6.12 -5.95
CA GLY A 119 18.91 6.18 -6.08
C GLY A 119 19.40 7.50 -6.66
N LYS A 120 20.70 7.76 -6.53
CA LYS A 120 21.30 9.05 -6.92
C LYS A 120 21.23 9.35 -8.42
N ASN A 121 20.98 8.32 -9.25
CA ASN A 121 20.87 8.43 -10.69
C ASN A 121 19.61 7.70 -11.19
N GLN A 122 18.75 8.41 -11.91
CA GLN A 122 17.52 7.86 -12.49
C GLN A 122 17.77 6.72 -13.48
N ARG A 123 18.96 6.65 -14.11
CA ARG A 123 19.31 5.59 -15.07
C ARG A 123 19.94 4.35 -14.42
N GLU A 124 20.50 4.51 -13.23
CA GLU A 124 21.19 3.45 -12.48
C GLU A 124 20.81 3.59 -10.99
N PRO A 125 19.52 3.35 -10.66
CA PRO A 125 19.05 3.44 -9.28
C PRO A 125 19.64 2.32 -8.42
N ASP A 126 19.86 2.65 -7.14
CA ASP A 126 20.35 1.71 -6.12
C ASP A 126 19.28 0.67 -5.75
N TYR A 127 18.01 1.03 -5.94
CA TYR A 127 16.83 0.23 -5.63
C TYR A 127 15.85 0.27 -6.80
N VAL A 128 15.42 -0.90 -7.28
CA VAL A 128 14.25 -1.06 -8.15
C VAL A 128 13.39 -2.22 -7.62
N ALA A 129 12.13 -1.99 -7.32
CA ALA A 129 11.24 -3.05 -6.83
C ALA A 129 10.01 -3.22 -7.72
N ASP A 130 9.63 -4.47 -7.97
CA ASP A 130 8.30 -4.81 -8.50
C ASP A 130 7.26 -4.56 -7.39
N ALA A 131 6.73 -3.34 -7.36
CA ALA A 131 5.93 -2.84 -6.26
C ALA A 131 4.60 -3.61 -6.20
N SER A 132 4.33 -4.21 -5.04
CA SER A 132 3.12 -4.98 -4.79
C SER A 132 2.61 -4.72 -3.38
N TYR A 133 1.31 -4.91 -3.14
CA TYR A 133 0.72 -4.80 -1.80
C TYR A 133 1.50 -5.59 -0.75
N LYS A 134 1.89 -6.83 -1.08
CA LYS A 134 2.61 -7.71 -0.17
C LYS A 134 3.93 -7.07 0.30
N HIS A 135 4.75 -6.64 -0.65
CA HIS A 135 6.04 -6.02 -0.38
C HIS A 135 5.88 -4.69 0.34
N TYR A 136 5.02 -3.82 -0.20
CA TYR A 136 4.75 -2.51 0.35
C TYR A 136 4.31 -2.56 1.82
N LEU A 137 3.32 -3.40 2.16
CA LEU A 137 2.82 -3.51 3.54
C LEU A 137 3.88 -4.08 4.49
N SER A 138 4.71 -5.02 4.04
CA SER A 138 5.81 -5.56 4.85
C SER A 138 6.87 -4.49 5.12
N SER A 139 7.24 -3.72 4.09
CA SER A 139 8.24 -2.65 4.24
C SER A 139 7.71 -1.47 5.05
N LEU A 140 6.41 -1.15 4.95
CA LEU A 140 5.79 -0.13 5.80
C LEU A 140 5.74 -0.55 7.27
N GLN A 141 5.53 -1.85 7.55
CA GLN A 141 5.68 -2.39 8.89
C GLN A 141 7.09 -2.18 9.45
N GLU A 142 8.12 -2.51 8.66
CA GLU A 142 9.50 -2.27 9.08
C GLU A 142 9.77 -0.79 9.38
N VAL A 143 9.21 0.14 8.58
CA VAL A 143 9.33 1.58 8.84
C VAL A 143 8.73 1.93 10.19
N TYR A 144 7.49 1.52 10.48
CA TYR A 144 6.86 1.95 11.72
C TYR A 144 7.38 1.24 12.97
N GLU A 145 7.91 0.02 12.86
CA GLU A 145 8.51 -0.69 13.98
C GLU A 145 9.90 -0.14 14.34
N ARG A 146 10.67 0.28 13.34
CA ARG A 146 12.08 0.68 13.52
C ARG A 146 12.29 2.19 13.55
N ASN A 147 11.42 2.95 12.89
CA ASN A 147 11.53 4.39 12.72
C ASN A 147 10.13 5.05 12.78
N PRO A 148 9.33 4.84 13.86
CA PRO A 148 7.99 5.40 13.97
C PRO A 148 7.97 6.93 13.81
N GLU A 149 9.05 7.62 14.18
CA GLU A 149 9.20 9.07 14.02
C GLU A 149 9.23 9.54 12.55
N GLU A 150 9.50 8.65 11.61
CA GLU A 150 9.48 8.95 10.17
C GLU A 150 8.05 8.98 9.60
N LEU A 151 7.07 8.37 10.29
CA LEU A 151 5.70 8.24 9.76
C LEU A 151 5.04 9.58 9.40
N PRO A 152 5.14 10.66 10.19
CA PRO A 152 4.57 11.95 9.79
C PRO A 152 5.15 12.48 8.48
N ASN A 153 6.47 12.32 8.25
CA ASN A 153 7.10 12.74 7.00
C ASN A 153 6.70 11.82 5.84
N PHE A 154 6.61 10.51 6.08
CA PHE A 154 6.09 9.54 5.12
C PHE A 154 4.68 9.92 4.66
N TYR A 155 3.77 10.19 5.59
CA TYR A 155 2.40 10.60 5.29
C TYR A 155 2.34 11.92 4.53
N ARG A 156 3.11 12.94 4.94
CA ARG A 156 3.20 14.20 4.18
C ARG A 156 3.66 13.98 2.75
N ALA A 157 4.68 13.14 2.54
CA ALA A 157 5.21 12.88 1.20
C ALA A 157 4.16 12.22 0.29
N ILE A 158 3.47 11.17 0.75
CA ILE A 158 2.49 10.48 -0.09
C ILE A 158 1.20 11.30 -0.27
N LEU A 159 0.74 12.00 0.77
CA LEU A 159 -0.48 12.82 0.70
C LEU A 159 -0.24 14.10 -0.09
N GLY A 160 0.96 14.69 -0.04
CA GLY A 160 1.37 15.80 -0.91
C GLY A 160 1.32 15.42 -2.38
N VAL A 161 1.83 14.24 -2.75
CA VAL A 161 1.69 13.71 -4.12
C VAL A 161 0.23 13.58 -4.50
N ILE A 162 -0.62 12.98 -3.67
CA ILE A 162 -2.04 12.75 -3.98
C ILE A 162 -2.82 14.06 -4.11
N ALA A 163 -2.67 14.96 -3.14
CA ALA A 163 -3.47 16.17 -3.03
C ALA A 163 -3.01 17.24 -4.01
N THR A 164 -1.71 17.50 -4.08
CA THR A 164 -1.16 18.69 -4.76
C THR A 164 -0.10 18.35 -5.79
N CYS A 165 0.15 17.07 -6.07
CA CYS A 165 1.29 16.62 -6.88
C CYS A 165 2.63 17.16 -6.34
N ASP A 166 2.74 17.38 -5.03
CA ASP A 166 3.98 17.81 -4.40
C ASP A 166 4.77 16.61 -3.87
N ALA A 167 5.93 16.37 -4.47
CA ALA A 167 6.87 15.34 -4.03
C ALA A 167 8.05 15.91 -3.22
N SER A 168 8.05 17.19 -2.85
CA SER A 168 9.12 17.83 -2.07
C SER A 168 9.38 17.10 -0.74
N GLY A 169 8.34 16.49 -0.16
CA GLY A 169 8.41 15.67 1.05
C GLY A 169 9.35 14.48 0.96
N PHE A 170 9.61 13.92 -0.23
CA PHE A 170 10.54 12.79 -0.40
C PHE A 170 11.97 13.14 0.04
N SER A 171 12.39 14.40 -0.10
CA SER A 171 13.72 14.85 0.33
C SER A 171 13.96 14.74 1.83
N LYS A 172 12.88 14.71 2.64
CA LYS A 172 12.92 14.60 4.10
C LYS A 172 12.93 13.16 4.61
N LEU A 173 12.78 12.18 3.72
CA LEU A 173 12.70 10.76 4.07
C LEU A 173 14.08 10.11 4.09
N ARG A 174 14.32 9.26 5.10
CA ARG A 174 15.44 8.31 5.06
C ARG A 174 15.30 7.38 3.86
N THR A 175 16.41 6.84 3.37
CA THR A 175 16.43 5.98 2.17
C THR A 175 15.39 4.85 2.23
N LYS A 176 15.27 4.14 3.35
CA LYS A 176 14.26 3.06 3.49
C LYS A 176 12.83 3.56 3.46
N THR A 177 12.52 4.62 4.20
CA THR A 177 11.19 5.26 4.15
C THR A 177 10.87 5.78 2.75
N LYS A 178 11.87 6.30 2.04
CA LYS A 178 11.78 6.78 0.65
C LYS A 178 11.46 5.65 -0.33
N GLU A 179 12.11 4.49 -0.20
CA GLU A 179 11.79 3.26 -0.95
C GLU A 179 10.31 2.88 -0.75
N VAL A 180 9.82 2.90 0.50
CA VAL A 180 8.42 2.58 0.84
C VAL A 180 7.43 3.60 0.28
N ALA A 181 7.75 4.90 0.34
CA ALA A 181 6.92 5.95 -0.26
C ALA A 181 6.89 5.83 -1.80
N ALA A 182 8.00 5.48 -2.42
CA ALA A 182 8.06 5.23 -3.86
C ALA A 182 7.24 3.99 -4.26
N ASP A 183 7.31 2.91 -3.46
CA ASP A 183 6.47 1.72 -3.62
C ASP A 183 4.98 2.07 -3.50
N PHE A 184 4.60 2.89 -2.52
CA PHE A 184 3.23 3.38 -2.39
C PHE A 184 2.76 4.06 -3.67
N VAL A 185 3.51 5.04 -4.18
CA VAL A 185 3.12 5.78 -5.39
C VAL A 185 3.04 4.84 -6.60
N ALA A 186 3.99 3.91 -6.73
CA ALA A 186 4.00 2.94 -7.82
C ALA A 186 2.73 2.05 -7.81
N VAL A 187 2.34 1.53 -6.65
CA VAL A 187 1.10 0.75 -6.48
C VAL A 187 -0.12 1.66 -6.69
N TYR A 188 -0.12 2.87 -6.13
CA TYR A 188 -1.23 3.82 -6.22
C TYR A 188 -1.55 4.21 -7.67
N VAL A 189 -0.53 4.43 -8.52
CA VAL A 189 -0.73 4.65 -9.97
C VAL A 189 -1.39 3.44 -10.63
N ALA A 190 -0.96 2.21 -10.30
CA ALA A 190 -1.59 1.00 -10.84
C ALA A 190 -3.06 0.91 -10.44
N GLU A 191 -3.38 1.21 -9.18
CA GLU A 191 -4.75 1.15 -8.70
C GLU A 191 -5.63 2.27 -9.25
N GLN A 192 -5.10 3.48 -9.42
CA GLN A 192 -5.81 4.57 -10.10
C GLN A 192 -6.05 4.24 -11.58
N TYR A 193 -5.06 3.65 -12.27
CA TYR A 193 -5.26 3.17 -13.64
C TYR A 193 -6.45 2.21 -13.72
N ARG A 194 -6.50 1.21 -12.83
CA ARG A 194 -7.59 0.24 -12.76
C ARG A 194 -8.94 0.86 -12.39
N HIS A 195 -8.95 1.86 -11.51
CA HIS A 195 -10.14 2.65 -11.20
C HIS A 195 -10.66 3.35 -12.48
N LEU A 196 -9.78 3.99 -13.24
CA LEU A 196 -10.13 4.70 -14.47
C LEU A 196 -10.61 3.75 -15.60
N LEU A 197 -10.09 2.52 -15.67
CA LEU A 197 -10.63 1.47 -16.56
C LEU A 197 -12.10 1.17 -16.26
N GLY A 198 -12.45 1.08 -14.97
CA GLY A 198 -13.81 0.82 -14.50
C GLY A 198 -14.84 1.83 -15.02
N GLY A 199 -14.43 3.08 -15.23
CA GLY A 199 -15.30 4.13 -15.78
C GLY A 199 -15.68 3.92 -17.25
N LYS A 200 -14.87 3.21 -18.04
CA LYS A 200 -15.01 3.12 -19.51
C LYS A 200 -15.48 1.76 -20.03
N GLY A 201 -15.37 0.69 -19.24
CA GLY A 201 -15.77 -0.67 -19.61
C GLY A 201 -17.15 -1.14 -19.08
N LYS A 202 -17.66 -2.25 -19.63
CA LYS A 202 -18.94 -2.88 -19.22
C LYS A 202 -18.85 -3.85 -18.04
N GLN A 203 -17.67 -4.32 -17.60
CA GLN A 203 -17.64 -5.52 -16.75
C GLN A 203 -16.80 -5.50 -15.47
N LEU A 204 -15.67 -4.82 -15.35
CA LEU A 204 -14.85 -4.90 -14.13
C LEU A 204 -14.14 -3.56 -13.85
N GLY A 205 -14.35 -3.00 -12.65
CA GLY A 205 -13.71 -1.76 -12.18
C GLY A 205 -14.68 -0.71 -11.61
N ARG A 206 -15.98 -0.73 -11.99
CA ARG A 206 -17.00 0.22 -11.48
C ARG A 206 -17.25 0.17 -9.97
N SER A 207 -16.86 -0.92 -9.32
CA SER A 207 -17.14 -1.19 -7.90
C SER A 207 -15.88 -1.43 -7.06
N HIS A 208 -14.68 -1.26 -7.63
CA HIS A 208 -13.43 -1.58 -6.95
C HIS A 208 -12.54 -0.34 -6.87
N ASN A 209 -12.74 0.45 -5.81
CA ASN A 209 -11.87 1.58 -5.48
C ASN A 209 -10.60 1.03 -4.80
N TRP A 210 -9.68 0.44 -5.58
CA TRP A 210 -8.44 -0.18 -5.07
C TRP A 210 -7.44 0.84 -4.54
N ASP A 211 -7.39 2.01 -5.14
CA ASP A 211 -6.62 3.19 -4.73
C ASP A 211 -7.08 3.69 -3.35
N ASP A 212 -8.40 3.76 -3.14
CA ASP A 212 -9.03 4.01 -1.84
C ASP A 212 -8.57 3.04 -0.77
N ALA A 213 -8.57 1.76 -1.13
CA ALA A 213 -8.28 0.68 -0.20
C ALA A 213 -6.80 0.71 0.21
N LEU A 214 -5.92 0.99 -0.76
CA LEU A 214 -4.49 1.21 -0.50
C LEU A 214 -4.30 2.39 0.46
N LEU A 215 -4.95 3.54 0.21
CA LEU A 215 -4.80 4.69 1.08
C LEU A 215 -5.36 4.41 2.49
N GLN A 216 -6.56 3.84 2.59
CA GLN A 216 -7.19 3.48 3.88
C GLN A 216 -6.28 2.58 4.72
N VAL A 217 -5.75 1.50 4.15
CA VAL A 217 -4.86 0.60 4.89
C VAL A 217 -3.55 1.29 5.26
N THR A 218 -2.97 2.09 4.35
CA THR A 218 -1.71 2.82 4.60
C THR A 218 -1.82 3.75 5.81
N LEU A 219 -2.95 4.44 5.95
CA LEU A 219 -3.20 5.34 7.08
C LEU A 219 -3.27 4.59 8.42
N LEU A 220 -3.64 3.31 8.44
CA LEU A 220 -3.70 2.51 9.68
C LEU A 220 -2.32 2.22 10.27
N ALA A 221 -1.23 2.34 9.50
CA ALA A 221 0.11 2.18 10.06
C ALA A 221 0.36 3.13 11.23
N SER A 222 -0.23 4.33 11.25
CA SER A 222 -0.15 5.27 12.38
C SER A 222 -0.67 4.68 13.69
N PHE A 223 -1.82 4.01 13.64
CA PHE A 223 -2.40 3.32 14.79
C PHE A 223 -1.50 2.17 15.24
N HIS A 224 -1.13 1.29 14.31
CA HIS A 224 -0.30 0.11 14.64
C HIS A 224 1.07 0.48 15.20
N ALA A 225 1.64 1.58 14.74
CA ALA A 225 2.92 2.10 15.23
C ALA A 225 2.88 2.59 16.68
N GLY A 226 1.69 2.95 17.19
CA GLY A 226 1.50 3.40 18.57
C GLY A 226 0.99 2.32 19.51
N GLN A 227 0.68 1.11 18.99
CA GLN A 227 0.26 0.00 19.82
C GLN A 227 1.43 -0.49 20.66
N ALA A 228 1.16 -0.88 21.91
CA ALA A 228 2.11 -1.61 22.72
C ALA A 228 2.43 -2.97 22.07
N GLU A 229 3.67 -3.46 22.24
CA GLU A 229 4.14 -4.71 21.62
C GLU A 229 3.30 -5.93 22.00
N ASP A 230 2.82 -5.97 23.25
CA ASP A 230 1.93 -6.99 23.81
C ASP A 230 0.44 -6.78 23.49
N GLY A 231 0.07 -5.59 23.03
CA GLY A 231 -1.29 -5.19 22.66
C GLY A 231 -1.56 -5.05 21.16
N GLN A 232 -0.63 -5.50 20.31
CA GLN A 232 -0.80 -5.40 18.86
C GLN A 232 -1.99 -6.21 18.38
N GLY A 233 -2.89 -5.55 17.66
CA GLY A 233 -4.13 -6.16 17.20
C GLY A 233 -4.67 -5.51 15.95
N MET A 234 -5.37 -6.31 15.14
CA MET A 234 -6.11 -5.84 13.98
C MET A 234 -7.55 -6.29 14.04
N TYR A 235 -8.44 -5.65 13.28
CA TYR A 235 -9.65 -6.34 12.88
C TYR A 235 -9.29 -7.42 11.85
N TYR A 236 -9.58 -8.67 12.17
CA TYR A 236 -9.40 -9.82 11.30
C TYR A 236 -10.68 -10.67 11.31
N GLU A 237 -11.27 -10.86 10.13
CA GLU A 237 -12.54 -11.58 9.95
C GLU A 237 -13.69 -11.01 10.79
N GLY A 238 -13.70 -9.69 10.97
CA GLY A 238 -14.74 -8.95 11.68
C GLY A 238 -14.57 -8.85 13.20
N ARG A 239 -13.50 -9.39 13.79
CA ARG A 239 -13.18 -9.28 15.23
C ARG A 239 -11.84 -8.61 15.45
N TYR A 240 -11.71 -7.81 16.50
CA TYR A 240 -10.41 -7.32 16.95
C TYR A 240 -9.64 -8.48 17.59
N THR A 241 -8.41 -8.73 17.16
CA THR A 241 -7.58 -9.85 17.63
C THR A 241 -6.11 -9.62 17.31
N SER A 242 -5.24 -10.16 18.15
CA SER A 242 -3.80 -10.28 17.90
C SER A 242 -3.42 -11.51 17.07
N ASP A 243 -4.32 -12.48 16.95
CA ASP A 243 -4.06 -13.79 16.34
C ASP A 243 -4.72 -13.97 14.97
N VAL A 244 -3.90 -14.17 13.95
CA VAL A 244 -4.33 -14.41 12.57
C VAL A 244 -3.91 -15.81 12.09
N TYR A 245 -4.54 -16.26 11.01
CA TYR A 245 -4.11 -17.47 10.31
C TYR A 245 -3.10 -17.13 9.21
N ASN A 246 -2.26 -18.10 8.87
CA ASN A 246 -1.46 -18.02 7.67
C ASN A 246 -2.33 -17.79 6.43
N GLN A 247 -1.97 -16.79 5.63
CA GLN A 247 -2.73 -16.37 4.45
C GLN A 247 -2.88 -17.50 3.43
N LEU A 248 -1.86 -18.36 3.34
CA LEU A 248 -1.80 -19.54 2.48
C LEU A 248 -1.25 -20.73 3.25
N LEU A 249 -1.88 -21.88 3.06
CA LEU A 249 -1.33 -23.18 3.41
C LEU A 249 -1.16 -24.06 2.17
N TYR A 250 -0.22 -24.98 2.24
CA TYR A 250 -0.05 -26.06 1.28
C TYR A 250 -0.16 -27.40 2.01
N ASP A 251 -0.83 -28.38 1.40
CA ASP A 251 -0.72 -29.76 1.89
C ASP A 251 0.51 -30.48 1.32
N SER A 252 0.68 -31.74 1.71
CA SER A 252 1.77 -32.61 1.23
C SER A 252 1.77 -32.82 -0.29
N GLN A 253 0.63 -32.61 -0.95
CA GLN A 253 0.46 -32.70 -2.40
C GLN A 253 0.63 -31.34 -3.09
N LYS A 254 1.02 -30.29 -2.35
CA LYS A 254 1.15 -28.91 -2.81
C LYS A 254 -0.17 -28.27 -3.26
N ASN A 255 -1.32 -28.79 -2.83
CA ASN A 255 -2.59 -28.09 -3.03
C ASN A 255 -2.62 -26.83 -2.15
N LYS A 256 -3.04 -25.71 -2.74
CA LYS A 256 -3.08 -24.39 -2.11
C LYS A 256 -4.42 -24.17 -1.41
N TYR A 257 -4.38 -23.71 -0.15
CA TYR A 257 -5.55 -23.36 0.65
C TYR A 257 -5.46 -21.91 1.15
N CYS A 258 -6.51 -21.12 0.92
CA CYS A 258 -6.62 -19.73 1.37
C CYS A 258 -7.62 -19.65 2.50
N LEU A 259 -7.16 -19.35 3.72
CA LEU A 259 -7.94 -19.57 4.93
C LEU A 259 -8.81 -18.39 5.39
N TYR A 260 -8.58 -17.20 4.83
CA TYR A 260 -9.34 -16.00 5.19
C TYR A 260 -10.85 -16.18 4.90
N LYS A 261 -11.67 -15.99 5.94
CA LYS A 261 -13.12 -16.22 6.02
C LYS A 261 -13.56 -17.65 5.69
N GLN A 262 -12.68 -18.63 5.86
CA GLN A 262 -12.96 -20.06 5.71
C GLN A 262 -13.21 -20.75 7.07
N PHE A 263 -14.18 -20.27 7.83
CA PHE A 263 -14.41 -20.67 9.23
C PHE A 263 -14.56 -22.19 9.45
N ASN A 264 -15.16 -22.91 8.49
CA ASN A 264 -15.45 -24.34 8.61
C ASN A 264 -14.48 -25.24 7.82
N HIS A 265 -13.37 -24.70 7.31
CA HIS A 265 -12.47 -25.48 6.46
C HIS A 265 -11.55 -26.38 7.32
N PRO A 266 -11.44 -27.70 7.05
CA PRO A 266 -10.64 -28.61 7.88
C PRO A 266 -9.17 -28.20 8.02
N LYS A 267 -8.58 -27.63 6.95
CA LYS A 267 -7.20 -27.11 6.98
C LYS A 267 -7.00 -25.92 7.93
N ARG A 268 -8.07 -25.23 8.33
CA ARG A 268 -8.01 -24.15 9.30
C ARG A 268 -7.70 -24.66 10.71
N ALA A 269 -8.28 -25.80 11.09
CA ALA A 269 -7.96 -26.49 12.35
C ALA A 269 -6.52 -27.05 12.37
N GLN A 270 -5.92 -27.25 11.19
CA GLN A 270 -4.54 -27.70 11.02
C GLN A 270 -3.55 -26.54 10.86
N SER A 271 -4.03 -25.29 10.83
CA SER A 271 -3.18 -24.12 10.68
C SER A 271 -2.76 -23.61 12.05
N ASP A 272 -1.48 -23.35 12.20
CA ASP A 272 -1.00 -22.56 13.32
C ASP A 272 -1.57 -21.13 13.22
N ARG A 273 -1.98 -20.60 14.37
CA ARG A 273 -2.23 -19.16 14.54
C ARG A 273 -0.91 -18.49 14.85
N ARG A 274 -0.78 -17.24 14.47
CA ARG A 274 0.39 -16.41 14.77
C ARG A 274 -0.03 -14.98 15.06
N GLY A 275 0.88 -14.22 15.65
CA GLY A 275 0.76 -12.77 15.75
C GLY A 275 0.48 -12.14 14.38
N PHE A 276 -0.36 -11.12 14.41
CA PHE A 276 -0.63 -10.24 13.30
C PHE A 276 0.65 -9.63 12.72
N GLN A 277 0.68 -9.48 11.40
CA GLN A 277 1.65 -8.66 10.67
C GLN A 277 0.87 -7.73 9.74
N PHE A 278 1.35 -6.52 9.47
CA PHE A 278 0.64 -5.54 8.65
C PHE A 278 0.31 -6.04 7.24
N ILE A 279 1.13 -6.96 6.71
CA ILE A 279 0.87 -7.71 5.48
C ILE A 279 -0.45 -8.50 5.50
N ASP A 280 -1.06 -8.77 6.65
CA ASP A 280 -2.32 -9.51 6.80
C ASP A 280 -3.56 -8.72 6.40
N TYR A 281 -3.42 -7.42 6.16
CA TYR A 281 -4.42 -6.68 5.40
C TYR A 281 -4.41 -7.07 3.91
N TRP A 282 -3.35 -7.66 3.37
CA TRP A 282 -3.37 -8.31 2.06
C TRP A 282 -3.75 -9.79 2.22
N GLN A 283 -4.83 -10.23 1.58
CA GLN A 283 -5.31 -11.61 1.67
C GLN A 283 -5.68 -12.17 0.30
N PHE A 284 -5.79 -13.50 0.25
CA PHE A 284 -6.44 -14.20 -0.85
C PHE A 284 -7.92 -14.36 -0.58
N ASN A 285 -8.72 -14.31 -1.65
CA ASN A 285 -10.13 -14.69 -1.54
C ASN A 285 -10.27 -16.21 -1.30
N LYS A 286 -11.51 -16.63 -1.00
CA LYS A 286 -11.84 -18.03 -0.65
C LYS A 286 -11.38 -19.06 -1.69
N LYS A 287 -11.33 -18.69 -2.98
CA LYS A 287 -10.97 -19.57 -4.10
C LYS A 287 -9.51 -19.48 -4.50
N CYS A 288 -8.69 -18.69 -3.80
CA CYS A 288 -7.28 -18.48 -4.10
C CYS A 288 -6.95 -17.88 -5.48
N ASP A 289 -7.96 -17.41 -6.23
CA ASP A 289 -7.82 -16.87 -7.60
C ASP A 289 -7.64 -15.35 -7.62
N ARG A 290 -7.87 -14.67 -6.50
CA ARG A 290 -7.59 -13.23 -6.32
C ARG A 290 -6.88 -12.96 -5.01
N SER A 291 -5.99 -11.98 -5.02
CA SER A 291 -5.36 -11.43 -3.81
C SER A 291 -5.39 -9.91 -3.85
N GLY A 292 -5.43 -9.26 -2.71
CA GLY A 292 -5.40 -7.80 -2.61
C GLY A 292 -5.91 -7.31 -1.27
N VAL A 293 -5.64 -6.04 -0.97
CA VAL A 293 -6.16 -5.42 0.27
C VAL A 293 -7.68 -5.29 0.25
N ASN A 294 -8.31 -5.17 -0.93
CA ASN A 294 -9.76 -5.14 -1.04
C ASN A 294 -10.45 -6.41 -0.48
N VAL A 295 -9.74 -7.53 -0.33
CA VAL A 295 -10.27 -8.76 0.29
C VAL A 295 -10.58 -8.54 1.78
N THR A 296 -9.78 -7.75 2.48
CA THR A 296 -9.92 -7.45 3.92
C THR A 296 -10.58 -6.11 4.19
N ARG A 297 -11.14 -5.46 3.17
CA ARG A 297 -11.68 -4.10 3.26
C ARG A 297 -12.71 -3.90 4.36
N SER A 298 -13.58 -4.89 4.58
CA SER A 298 -14.54 -4.84 5.69
C SER A 298 -13.85 -4.67 7.04
N ASP A 299 -12.69 -5.30 7.20
CA ASP A 299 -12.00 -5.38 8.48
C ASP A 299 -11.21 -4.09 8.74
N PHE A 300 -10.42 -3.61 7.78
CA PHE A 300 -9.72 -2.33 7.95
C PHE A 300 -10.67 -1.13 7.99
N GLN A 301 -11.85 -1.22 7.35
CA GLN A 301 -12.88 -0.18 7.51
C GLN A 301 -13.52 -0.22 8.89
N LYS A 302 -13.72 -1.41 9.45
CA LYS A 302 -14.19 -1.56 10.83
C LYS A 302 -13.16 -1.00 11.82
N MET A 303 -11.88 -1.24 11.59
CA MET A 303 -10.79 -0.63 12.34
C MET A 303 -10.82 0.90 12.25
N GLY A 304 -10.82 1.45 11.04
CA GLY A 304 -10.86 2.90 10.84
C GLY A 304 -12.10 3.56 11.46
N LYS A 305 -13.25 2.87 11.45
CA LYS A 305 -14.47 3.32 12.15
C LYS A 305 -14.26 3.34 13.66
N ALA A 306 -13.76 2.26 14.25
CA ALA A 306 -13.54 2.17 15.69
C ALA A 306 -12.57 3.25 16.19
N ILE A 307 -11.46 3.45 15.48
CA ILE A 307 -10.51 4.54 15.76
C ILE A 307 -11.22 5.90 15.67
N THR A 308 -12.00 6.14 14.60
CA THR A 308 -12.74 7.39 14.42
C THR A 308 -13.74 7.63 15.55
N ASP A 309 -14.47 6.60 15.99
CA ASP A 309 -15.46 6.69 17.07
C ASP A 309 -14.79 7.01 18.41
N TRP A 310 -13.64 6.40 18.70
CA TRP A 310 -12.86 6.70 19.91
C TRP A 310 -12.33 8.14 19.86
N MET A 311 -11.65 8.50 18.77
CA MET A 311 -11.10 9.84 18.57
C MET A 311 -12.18 10.92 18.61
N SER A 312 -13.40 10.63 18.12
CA SER A 312 -14.51 11.58 18.17
C SER A 312 -15.07 11.80 19.58
N ARG A 313 -14.78 10.92 20.53
CA ARG A 313 -15.16 11.10 21.94
C ARG A 313 -14.07 11.82 22.72
N SER A 314 -12.81 11.44 22.50
CA SER A 314 -11.64 11.92 23.27
C SER A 314 -10.96 13.15 22.66
N GLN A 315 -10.99 13.32 21.34
CA GLN A 315 -10.26 14.32 20.56
C GLN A 315 -11.19 15.04 19.56
N ARG A 316 -12.34 15.53 20.07
CA ARG A 316 -13.46 16.09 19.29
C ARG A 316 -13.05 17.18 18.30
N ASP A 317 -12.13 18.05 18.69
CA ASP A 317 -11.73 19.18 17.86
C ASP A 317 -10.94 18.72 16.63
N VAL A 318 -10.02 17.77 16.82
CA VAL A 318 -9.22 17.17 15.74
C VAL A 318 -10.12 16.43 14.75
N THR A 319 -10.98 15.52 15.25
CA THR A 319 -11.87 14.73 14.39
C THR A 319 -12.97 15.56 13.74
N GLY A 320 -13.55 16.51 14.47
CA GLY A 320 -14.62 17.37 13.98
C GLY A 320 -14.15 18.32 12.89
N SER A 321 -12.95 18.88 13.03
CA SER A 321 -12.33 19.72 12.00
C SER A 321 -12.06 18.94 10.72
N LEU A 322 -11.34 17.81 10.82
CA LEU A 322 -11.02 16.99 9.66
C LEU A 322 -12.28 16.40 9.00
N GLY A 323 -13.25 15.95 9.80
CA GLY A 323 -14.47 15.33 9.29
C GLY A 323 -15.34 16.28 8.46
N ARG A 324 -15.32 17.59 8.76
CA ARG A 324 -15.97 18.60 7.91
C ARG A 324 -15.27 18.73 6.56
N ASP A 325 -13.94 18.74 6.54
CA ASP A 325 -13.16 18.90 5.32
C ASP A 325 -13.31 17.70 4.38
N VAL A 326 -13.24 16.47 4.92
CA VAL A 326 -13.38 15.24 4.13
C VAL A 326 -14.84 14.76 4.01
N ARG A 327 -15.80 15.54 4.53
CA ARG A 327 -17.24 15.25 4.51
C ARG A 327 -17.60 13.86 5.05
N SER A 328 -16.92 13.43 6.12
CA SER A 328 -17.15 12.16 6.79
C SER A 328 -16.90 12.31 8.29
N SER A 329 -17.87 11.94 9.12
CA SER A 329 -17.72 11.94 10.58
C SER A 329 -17.73 10.54 11.19
N SER A 330 -18.20 9.52 10.46
CA SER A 330 -18.34 8.15 10.98
C SER A 330 -17.12 7.28 10.76
N ASN A 331 -16.34 7.56 9.71
CA ASN A 331 -15.10 6.85 9.41
C ASN A 331 -14.18 7.79 8.62
N LEU A 332 -13.23 8.40 9.31
CA LEU A 332 -12.31 9.38 8.71
C LEU A 332 -11.36 8.72 7.70
N TYR A 333 -10.92 7.49 7.93
CA TYR A 333 -10.08 6.75 6.99
C TYR A 333 -10.77 6.56 5.64
N GLN A 334 -12.03 6.08 5.67
CA GLN A 334 -12.84 5.96 4.46
C GLN A 334 -13.17 7.33 3.85
N GLY A 335 -13.43 8.35 4.69
CA GLY A 335 -13.69 9.72 4.26
C GLY A 335 -12.53 10.31 3.46
N ILE A 336 -11.32 10.25 4.02
CA ILE A 336 -10.07 10.70 3.40
C ILE A 336 -9.86 10.00 2.06
N GLY A 337 -9.95 8.67 2.06
CA GLY A 337 -9.78 7.86 0.86
C GLY A 337 -10.74 8.27 -0.26
N ARG A 338 -12.05 8.33 0.04
CA ARG A 338 -13.08 8.80 -0.91
C ARG A 338 -12.87 10.23 -1.37
N PHE A 339 -12.49 11.12 -0.46
CA PHE A 339 -12.31 12.53 -0.75
C PHE A 339 -11.28 12.75 -1.86
N PHE A 340 -10.13 12.06 -1.81
CA PHE A 340 -9.07 12.23 -2.80
C PHE A 340 -9.32 11.54 -4.15
N ILE A 341 -10.10 10.45 -4.16
CA ILE A 341 -10.23 9.60 -5.36
C ILE A 341 -11.58 9.73 -6.07
N SER A 342 -12.59 10.33 -5.43
CA SER A 342 -13.92 10.38 -6.02
C SER A 342 -13.89 11.17 -7.32
N ASN A 343 -14.76 10.83 -8.27
CA ASN A 343 -14.95 11.68 -9.46
C ASN A 343 -15.49 13.07 -9.12
N SER A 344 -15.94 13.28 -7.89
CA SER A 344 -16.31 14.58 -7.32
C SER A 344 -15.15 15.32 -6.65
N ALA A 345 -13.95 14.73 -6.58
CA ALA A 345 -12.76 15.44 -6.13
C ALA A 345 -12.51 16.63 -7.09
N PRO A 346 -12.22 17.83 -6.56
CA PRO A 346 -11.96 18.97 -7.41
C PRO A 346 -10.68 18.74 -8.23
N GLU A 347 -10.58 19.45 -9.36
CA GLU A 347 -9.39 19.35 -10.23
C GLU A 347 -8.13 19.86 -9.53
N THR A 348 -8.28 20.80 -8.60
CA THR A 348 -7.23 21.34 -7.73
C THR A 348 -7.79 21.60 -6.33
N PHE A 349 -6.96 21.42 -5.29
CA PHE A 349 -7.27 21.87 -3.94
C PHE A 349 -6.73 23.27 -3.63
N GLY A 350 -5.85 23.83 -4.48
CA GLY A 350 -5.11 25.07 -4.19
C GLY A 350 -4.40 25.00 -2.82
N GLU A 351 -4.32 26.13 -2.13
CA GLU A 351 -3.72 26.24 -0.78
C GLU A 351 -4.42 25.34 0.27
N ARG A 352 -5.67 24.92 0.03
CA ARG A 352 -6.37 24.01 0.94
C ARG A 352 -5.80 22.60 0.92
N GLY A 353 -5.06 22.23 -0.13
CA GLY A 353 -4.42 20.92 -0.25
C GLY A 353 -3.44 20.69 0.89
N ASP A 354 -2.47 21.59 1.06
CA ASP A 354 -1.44 21.47 2.10
C ASP A 354 -2.03 21.53 3.51
N LEU A 355 -2.99 22.44 3.74
CA LEU A 355 -3.71 22.51 5.01
C LEU A 355 -4.45 21.21 5.34
N LEU A 356 -5.06 20.57 4.34
CA LEU A 356 -5.73 19.28 4.53
C LEU A 356 -4.72 18.16 4.81
N VAL A 357 -3.59 18.14 4.10
CA VAL A 357 -2.49 17.19 4.35
C VAL A 357 -2.02 17.32 5.80
N ASP A 358 -1.76 18.54 6.29
CA ASP A 358 -1.33 18.77 7.66
C ASP A 358 -2.38 18.36 8.69
N LYS A 359 -3.67 18.61 8.44
CA LYS A 359 -4.76 18.13 9.30
C LYS A 359 -4.83 16.61 9.36
N ILE A 360 -4.69 15.93 8.23
CA ILE A 360 -4.68 14.46 8.18
C ILE A 360 -3.47 13.93 8.96
N VAL A 361 -2.27 14.48 8.71
CA VAL A 361 -1.05 14.06 9.42
C VAL A 361 -1.16 14.31 10.92
N GLY A 362 -1.73 15.45 11.33
CA GLY A 362 -2.01 15.75 12.74
C GLY A 362 -3.00 14.75 13.37
N PHE A 363 -4.08 14.40 12.66
CA PHE A 363 -4.99 13.35 13.11
C PHE A 363 -4.29 11.99 13.27
N LEU A 364 -3.46 11.58 12.31
CA LEU A 364 -2.72 10.32 12.38
C LEU A 364 -1.68 10.31 13.52
N ALA A 365 -1.02 11.43 13.77
CA ALA A 365 -0.14 11.58 14.93
C ALA A 365 -0.92 11.41 16.24
N SER A 366 -2.07 12.07 16.37
CA SER A 366 -2.92 11.88 17.56
C SER A 366 -3.45 10.45 17.68
N VAL A 367 -3.75 9.77 16.57
CA VAL A 367 -4.12 8.34 16.61
C VAL A 367 -2.95 7.50 17.13
N ASN A 368 -1.72 7.78 16.69
CA ASN A 368 -0.52 7.10 17.18
C ASN A 368 -0.35 7.29 18.69
N ASP A 369 -0.41 8.53 19.17
CA ASP A 369 -0.23 8.88 20.59
C ASP A 369 -1.27 8.20 21.50
N ASN A 370 -2.47 7.90 20.97
CA ASN A 370 -3.59 7.32 21.73
C ASN A 370 -3.83 5.85 21.37
N ALA A 371 -2.94 5.20 20.63
CA ALA A 371 -3.19 3.85 20.10
C ALA A 371 -3.32 2.78 21.19
N ALA A 372 -2.63 2.92 22.33
CA ALA A 372 -2.80 2.05 23.49
C ALA A 372 -4.23 2.11 24.05
N ASP A 373 -4.73 3.32 24.36
CA ASP A 373 -6.08 3.53 24.89
C ASP A 373 -7.18 3.10 23.89
N ILE A 374 -6.93 3.32 22.60
CA ILE A 374 -7.82 2.84 21.55
C ILE A 374 -7.86 1.30 21.55
N SER A 375 -6.69 0.65 21.66
CA SER A 375 -6.59 -0.82 21.68
C SER A 375 -7.32 -1.43 22.88
N GLU A 376 -7.15 -0.86 24.08
CA GLU A 376 -7.86 -1.29 25.29
C GLU A 376 -9.38 -1.18 25.13
N SER A 377 -9.87 -0.14 24.44
CA SER A 377 -11.30 0.04 24.20
C SER A 377 -11.92 -0.95 23.18
N LEU A 378 -11.09 -1.72 22.47
CA LEU A 378 -11.49 -2.66 21.43
C LEU A 378 -11.55 -4.12 21.89
N GLU A 379 -10.94 -4.42 23.03
CA GLU A 379 -11.02 -5.71 23.73
C GLU A 379 -12.38 -5.87 24.45
#